data_AF-A0A009HT51-F1
#
_entry.id   AF-A0A009HT51-F1
#
_cell.length_a   1.000
_cell.length_b   1.000
_cell.length_c   1.000
_cell.angle_alpha   90.00
_cell.angle_beta   90.00
_cell.angle_gamma   90.00
#
_symmetry.space_group_name_H-M   'P 1'
#
loop_
_entity.id
_entity.type
_entity.pdbx_description
1 polymer ?
#
loop_
_entity_poly.entity_id
_entity_poly.type
_entity_poly.pdbx_seq_one_letter_code
_entity_poly.pdbx_strand_id
1 'polypeptide(L)'
;MNTLPDLSQLTHEQLLEFTRQLAMQHQSLAQSKQQLEQSNQQLDARVQHLEVTNQQLDSKVQHLSILNQKYEHELALFKQHKFGSKNEHLTAKQIHLWDEAVEEDIAAVDLELERLNADKTNAAAQKAPVNKPKRRLLPDHLHTLRIEHEPASTQCACGCTLRRIGEDVSEKLNFRPAQFYKEQHVRGKWVCDQCDTLTQQAMPAYVIDKGIASPELLSHVLVSKYADHLPLYRQRLIYQRAGIELSRSTLSDWIGRCGVELEPLANALKEVVLQQRVLHADETPVTIMRMGENEKKPKKGYVWAYATTQYNPVQAVIYDFQDSRSGQHAAEFLKGWQGNLVCDDYSGYKARFKSGQVIEVGCMAHARRKFHELHVT
;
A
#
# COMPACT_ATOMS: atom_id res chain seq x y z
N MET A 1 -84.92 40.10 -3.16
CA MET A 1 -86.28 39.53 -3.07
C MET A 1 -87.24 40.55 -3.67
N ASN A 2 -87.46 40.48 -4.99
CA ASN A 2 -88.57 41.21 -5.59
C ASN A 2 -89.82 40.37 -5.30
N THR A 3 -90.75 40.93 -4.55
CA THR A 3 -92.07 40.35 -4.31
C THR A 3 -92.74 40.10 -5.66
N LEU A 4 -93.00 38.83 -5.99
CA LEU A 4 -93.73 38.47 -7.20
C LEU A 4 -95.12 39.13 -7.12
N PRO A 5 -95.59 39.78 -8.20
CA PRO A 5 -96.91 40.40 -8.20
C PRO A 5 -98.01 39.35 -7.94
N ASP A 6 -99.02 39.73 -7.15
CA ASP A 6 -100.18 38.87 -6.88
C ASP A 6 -100.99 38.67 -8.17
N LEU A 7 -100.86 37.47 -8.75
CA LEU A 7 -101.42 37.11 -10.06
C LEU A 7 -102.95 37.17 -10.10
N SER A 8 -103.62 37.19 -8.94
CA SER A 8 -105.08 37.23 -8.83
C SER A 8 -105.70 38.61 -9.09
N GLN A 9 -104.90 39.68 -9.13
CA GLN A 9 -105.36 41.07 -9.30
C GLN A 9 -105.00 41.70 -10.66
N LEU A 10 -104.36 40.96 -11.55
CA LEU A 10 -103.91 41.48 -12.85
C LEU A 10 -104.98 41.30 -13.93
N THR A 11 -105.14 42.30 -14.81
CA THR A 11 -105.98 42.17 -16.00
C THR A 11 -105.32 41.23 -17.03
N HIS A 12 -106.10 40.66 -17.95
CA HIS A 12 -105.58 39.76 -19.00
C HIS A 12 -104.40 40.38 -19.78
N GLU A 13 -104.47 41.68 -20.03
CA GLU A 13 -103.42 42.42 -20.76
C GLU A 13 -102.14 42.56 -19.94
N GLN A 14 -102.26 42.78 -18.63
CA GLN A 14 -101.12 42.84 -17.70
C GLN A 14 -100.47 41.46 -17.49
N LEU A 15 -101.25 40.37 -17.50
CA LEU A 15 -100.73 39.01 -17.46
C LEU A 15 -99.93 38.64 -18.71
N LEU A 16 -100.37 39.10 -19.89
CA LEU A 16 -99.64 38.95 -21.16
C LEU A 16 -98.30 39.72 -21.17
N GLU A 17 -98.31 40.95 -20.65
CA GLU A 17 -97.09 41.77 -20.55
C GLU A 17 -96.09 41.15 -19.56
N PHE A 18 -96.57 40.67 -18.41
CA PHE A 18 -95.73 40.00 -17.41
C PHE A 18 -95.14 38.68 -17.93
N THR A 19 -95.92 37.88 -18.67
CA THR A 19 -95.40 36.65 -19.32
C THR A 19 -94.37 36.97 -20.41
N ARG A 20 -94.53 38.06 -21.17
CA ARG A 20 -93.49 38.53 -22.10
C ARG A 20 -92.21 38.95 -21.38
N GLN A 21 -92.32 39.71 -20.29
CA GLN A 21 -91.15 40.12 -19.49
C GLN A 21 -90.42 38.92 -18.89
N LEU A 22 -91.15 37.95 -18.33
CA LEU A 22 -90.58 36.69 -17.83
C LEU A 22 -89.89 35.88 -18.94
N ALA A 23 -90.50 35.79 -20.12
CA ALA A 23 -89.90 35.11 -21.26
C ALA A 23 -88.59 35.79 -21.71
N MET A 24 -88.56 37.12 -21.77
CA MET A 24 -87.35 37.89 -22.08
C MET A 24 -86.27 37.72 -21.00
N GLN A 25 -86.63 37.75 -19.71
CA GLN A 25 -85.69 37.49 -18.61
C GLN A 25 -85.14 36.06 -18.67
N HIS A 26 -85.98 35.06 -18.94
CA HIS A 26 -85.55 33.68 -19.07
C HIS A 26 -84.61 33.48 -20.26
N GLN A 27 -84.87 34.16 -21.38
CA GLN A 27 -84.00 34.13 -22.56
C GLN A 27 -82.65 34.82 -22.29
N SER A 28 -82.64 35.95 -21.57
CA SER A 28 -81.43 36.63 -21.10
C SER A 28 -80.59 35.76 -20.16
N LEU A 29 -81.24 35.12 -19.18
CA LEU A 29 -80.57 34.20 -18.24
C LEU A 29 -80.01 32.97 -18.96
N ALA A 30 -80.74 32.42 -19.94
CA ALA A 30 -80.26 31.30 -20.75
C ALA A 30 -79.01 31.68 -21.58
N GLN A 31 -79.00 32.86 -22.18
CA GLN A 31 -77.83 33.38 -22.90
C GLN A 31 -76.63 33.60 -21.97
N SER A 32 -76.84 34.21 -20.80
CA SER A 32 -75.78 34.42 -19.81
C SER A 32 -75.21 33.10 -19.29
N LYS A 33 -76.07 32.10 -19.02
CA LYS A 33 -75.65 30.76 -18.61
C LYS A 33 -74.79 30.09 -19.68
N GLN A 34 -75.20 30.16 -20.95
CA GLN A 34 -74.45 29.59 -22.06
C GLN A 34 -73.07 30.26 -22.22
N GLN A 35 -73.00 31.58 -22.02
CA GLN A 35 -71.75 32.33 -22.07
C GLN A 35 -70.80 31.97 -20.91
N LEU A 36 -71.35 31.76 -19.70
CA LEU A 36 -70.61 31.26 -18.54
C LEU A 36 -70.07 29.83 -18.76
N GLU A 37 -70.89 28.94 -19.33
CA GLU A 37 -70.47 27.57 -19.66
C GLU A 37 -69.31 27.57 -20.67
N GLN A 38 -69.38 28.41 -21.71
CA GLN A 38 -68.27 28.58 -22.66
C GLN A 38 -67.00 29.12 -22.00
N SER A 39 -67.12 30.11 -21.11
CA SER A 39 -65.98 30.66 -20.37
C SER A 39 -65.36 29.62 -19.44
N ASN A 40 -66.17 28.79 -18.76
CA ASN A 40 -65.67 27.73 -17.89
C ASN A 40 -64.91 26.66 -18.68
N GLN A 41 -65.45 26.23 -19.83
CA GLN A 41 -64.74 25.30 -20.71
C GLN A 41 -63.40 25.85 -21.20
N GLN A 42 -63.35 27.15 -21.51
CA GLN A 42 -62.10 27.81 -21.92
C GLN A 42 -61.09 27.92 -20.77
N LEU A 43 -61.57 28.15 -19.54
CA LEU A 43 -60.73 28.17 -18.34
C LEU A 43 -60.18 26.77 -18.03
N ASP A 44 -61.01 25.73 -18.10
CA ASP A 44 -60.60 24.34 -17.86
C ASP A 44 -59.53 23.90 -18.87
N ALA A 45 -59.70 24.23 -20.15
CA ALA A 45 -58.68 23.96 -21.17
C ALA A 45 -57.36 24.69 -20.90
N ARG A 46 -57.42 25.93 -20.38
CA ARG A 46 -56.23 26.70 -19.97
C ARG A 46 -55.54 26.08 -18.76
N VAL A 47 -56.30 25.63 -17.76
CA VAL A 47 -55.75 24.98 -16.57
C VAL A 47 -55.02 23.69 -16.95
N GLN A 48 -55.65 22.84 -17.77
CA GLN A 48 -55.01 21.60 -18.26
C GLN A 48 -53.71 21.89 -19.04
N HIS A 49 -53.73 22.91 -19.91
CA HIS A 49 -52.52 23.31 -20.63
C HIS A 49 -51.40 23.79 -19.69
N LEU A 50 -51.73 24.57 -18.67
CA LEU A 50 -50.76 25.04 -17.67
C LEU A 50 -50.20 23.90 -16.83
N GLU A 51 -51.02 22.91 -16.45
CA GLU A 51 -50.58 21.73 -15.72
C GLU A 51 -49.56 20.91 -16.52
N VAL A 52 -49.83 20.64 -17.79
CA VAL A 52 -48.89 19.94 -18.69
C VAL A 52 -47.60 20.73 -18.85
N THR A 53 -47.69 22.06 -18.98
CA THR A 53 -46.51 22.92 -19.13
C THR A 53 -45.66 22.91 -17.86
N ASN A 54 -46.29 22.96 -16.67
CA ASN A 54 -45.58 22.89 -15.39
C ASN A 54 -44.86 21.55 -15.22
N GLN A 55 -45.49 20.42 -15.56
CA GLN A 55 -44.83 19.11 -15.53
C GLN A 55 -43.61 19.04 -16.46
N GLN A 56 -43.70 19.64 -17.66
CA GLN A 56 -42.58 19.74 -18.59
C GLN A 56 -41.47 20.65 -18.07
N LEU A 57 -41.81 21.74 -17.37
CA LEU A 57 -40.82 22.62 -16.75
C LEU A 57 -40.14 21.94 -15.57
N ASP A 58 -40.87 21.25 -14.71
CA ASP A 58 -40.30 20.51 -13.56
C ASP A 58 -39.32 19.43 -14.02
N SER A 59 -39.67 18.65 -15.04
CA SER A 59 -38.76 17.64 -15.61
C SER A 59 -37.50 18.28 -16.21
N LYS A 60 -37.61 19.45 -16.85
CA LYS A 60 -36.44 20.21 -17.34
C LYS A 60 -35.59 20.76 -16.20
N VAL A 61 -36.21 21.29 -15.14
CA VAL A 61 -35.49 21.80 -13.97
C VAL A 61 -34.72 20.68 -13.27
N GLN A 62 -35.34 19.51 -13.10
CA GLN A 62 -34.66 18.33 -12.56
C GLN A 62 -33.48 17.90 -13.45
N HIS A 63 -33.70 17.83 -14.77
CA HIS A 63 -32.63 17.46 -15.70
C HIS A 63 -31.45 18.45 -15.67
N LEU A 64 -31.73 19.76 -15.71
CA LEU A 64 -30.70 20.80 -15.63
C LEU A 64 -29.99 20.81 -14.27
N SER A 65 -30.71 20.54 -13.18
CA SER A 65 -30.11 20.43 -11.84
C SER A 65 -29.10 19.28 -11.77
N ILE A 66 -29.46 18.09 -12.29
CA ILE A 66 -28.54 16.95 -12.38
C ILE A 66 -27.33 17.28 -13.27
N LEU A 67 -27.56 17.97 -14.39
CA LEU A 67 -26.48 18.36 -15.30
C LEU A 67 -25.50 19.35 -14.64
N ASN A 68 -26.02 20.32 -13.90
CA ASN A 68 -25.21 21.29 -13.15
C ASN A 68 -24.39 20.60 -12.06
N GLN A 69 -24.98 19.70 -11.28
CA GLN A 69 -24.24 18.92 -10.29
C GLN A 69 -23.12 18.10 -10.92
N LYS A 70 -23.38 17.49 -12.08
CA LYS A 70 -22.37 16.77 -12.85
C LYS A 70 -21.23 17.70 -13.30
N TYR A 71 -21.54 18.85 -13.87
CA TYR A 71 -20.53 19.80 -14.33
C TYR A 71 -19.74 20.43 -13.18
N GLU A 72 -20.38 20.71 -12.04
CA GLU A 72 -19.71 21.17 -10.83
C GLU A 72 -18.72 20.13 -10.31
N HIS A 73 -19.11 18.85 -10.29
CA HIS A 73 -18.24 17.75 -9.91
C HIS A 73 -17.07 17.58 -10.90
N GLU A 74 -17.33 17.59 -12.21
CA GLU A 74 -16.27 17.55 -13.23
C GLU A 74 -15.30 18.74 -13.09
N LEU A 75 -15.82 19.95 -12.86
CA LEU A 75 -14.99 21.14 -12.63
C LEU A 75 -14.18 21.04 -11.33
N ALA A 76 -14.72 20.47 -10.26
CA ALA A 76 -14.00 20.23 -9.02
C ALA A 76 -12.84 19.24 -9.24
N LEU A 77 -13.11 18.12 -9.93
CA LEU A 77 -12.09 17.14 -10.33
C LEU A 77 -11.03 17.79 -11.22
N PHE A 78 -11.41 18.58 -12.23
CA PHE A 78 -10.47 19.28 -13.10
C PHE A 78 -9.63 20.30 -12.33
N LYS A 79 -10.23 21.04 -11.39
CA LYS A 79 -9.49 21.99 -10.53
C LYS A 79 -8.50 21.26 -9.64
N GLN A 80 -8.88 20.14 -9.01
CA GLN A 80 -7.96 19.31 -8.23
C GLN A 80 -6.87 18.69 -9.12
N HIS A 81 -7.23 18.20 -10.30
CA HIS A 81 -6.29 17.69 -11.28
C HIS A 81 -5.43 18.77 -11.93
N LYS A 82 -5.72 20.07 -11.84
CA LYS A 82 -4.89 21.13 -12.45
C LYS A 82 -4.09 21.90 -11.41
N PHE A 83 -4.69 22.14 -10.25
CA PHE A 83 -4.18 23.00 -9.20
C PHE A 83 -3.92 22.27 -7.88
N GLY A 84 -4.38 21.03 -7.72
CA GLY A 84 -3.97 20.18 -6.61
C GLY A 84 -2.48 19.88 -6.69
N SER A 85 -1.83 19.76 -5.54
CA SER A 85 -0.41 19.39 -5.45
C SER A 85 -0.17 18.10 -6.21
N LYS A 86 0.47 18.19 -7.38
CA LYS A 86 0.67 17.03 -8.25
C LYS A 86 1.86 16.18 -7.86
N ASN A 87 2.81 16.72 -7.11
CA ASN A 87 4.02 16.03 -6.69
C ASN A 87 4.70 16.82 -5.58
N GLU A 88 5.19 16.13 -4.56
CA GLU A 88 6.43 16.55 -3.92
C GLU A 88 7.54 16.39 -4.96
N HIS A 89 7.98 17.48 -5.57
CA HIS A 89 9.15 17.41 -6.45
C HIS A 89 10.34 16.90 -5.64
N LEU A 90 11.00 15.85 -6.14
CA LEU A 90 12.26 15.36 -5.60
C LEU A 90 13.28 16.50 -5.64
N THR A 91 13.55 17.11 -4.48
CA THR A 91 14.57 18.14 -4.32
C THR A 91 15.95 17.46 -4.46
N ALA A 92 17.00 18.17 -4.86
CA ALA A 92 18.35 17.58 -5.00
C ALA A 92 18.83 16.79 -3.75
N LYS A 93 18.34 17.16 -2.55
CA LYS A 93 18.58 16.41 -1.30
C LYS A 93 17.90 15.04 -1.24
N GLN A 94 16.76 14.86 -1.91
CA GLN A 94 16.05 13.58 -1.98
C GLN A 94 16.67 12.62 -2.99
N ILE A 95 17.52 13.09 -3.92
CA ILE A 95 18.28 12.21 -4.83
C ILE A 95 19.25 11.33 -4.03
N HIS A 96 19.86 11.88 -2.97
CA HIS A 96 20.74 11.13 -2.08
C HIS A 96 20.03 10.08 -1.21
N LEU A 97 18.70 10.07 -1.12
CA LEU A 97 17.96 9.00 -0.44
C LEU A 97 18.10 7.66 -1.18
N TRP A 98 18.36 7.69 -2.48
CA TRP A 98 18.43 6.49 -3.32
C TRP A 98 19.80 5.83 -3.36
N ASP A 99 20.87 6.56 -2.99
CA ASP A 99 22.21 5.99 -2.84
C ASP A 99 22.20 4.82 -1.85
N GLU A 100 21.35 4.91 -0.83
CA GLU A 100 21.13 3.87 0.19
C GLU A 100 20.58 2.58 -0.43
N ALA A 101 19.53 2.67 -1.25
CA ALA A 101 18.95 1.52 -1.94
C ALA A 101 19.96 0.86 -2.90
N VAL A 102 20.78 1.66 -3.58
CA VAL A 102 21.83 1.13 -4.48
C VAL A 102 22.91 0.40 -3.69
N GLU A 103 23.37 0.97 -2.58
CA GLU A 103 24.35 0.32 -1.70
C GLU A 103 23.80 -0.98 -1.10
N GLU A 104 22.51 -1.02 -0.77
CA GLU A 104 21.78 -2.23 -0.34
C GLU A 104 21.81 -3.31 -1.43
N ASP A 105 21.43 -2.96 -2.66
CA ASP A 105 21.40 -3.89 -3.79
C ASP A 105 22.80 -4.42 -4.12
N ILE A 106 23.83 -3.57 -4.10
CA ILE A 106 25.22 -3.99 -4.32
C ILE A 106 25.64 -5.01 -3.27
N ALA A 107 25.35 -4.76 -1.99
CA ALA A 107 25.73 -5.66 -0.91
C ALA A 107 25.00 -7.01 -0.98
N ALA A 108 23.74 -7.01 -1.41
CA ALA A 108 22.99 -8.24 -1.67
C ALA A 108 23.64 -9.07 -2.80
N VAL A 109 23.93 -8.44 -3.93
CA VAL A 109 24.59 -9.09 -5.08
C VAL A 109 25.99 -9.60 -4.71
N ASP A 110 26.78 -8.81 -3.96
CA ASP A 110 28.10 -9.23 -3.50
C ASP A 110 28.03 -10.50 -2.63
N LEU A 111 27.05 -10.59 -1.72
CA LEU A 111 26.87 -11.78 -0.87
C LEU A 111 26.47 -13.02 -1.68
N GLU A 112 25.56 -12.87 -2.65
CA GLU A 112 25.20 -13.96 -3.56
C GLU A 112 26.40 -14.44 -4.40
N LEU A 113 27.20 -13.50 -4.92
CA LEU A 113 28.44 -13.82 -5.63
C LEU A 113 29.46 -14.52 -4.73
N GLU A 114 29.59 -14.10 -3.46
CA GLU A 114 30.45 -14.76 -2.48
C GLU A 114 30.02 -16.23 -2.26
N ARG A 115 28.71 -16.50 -2.15
CA ARG A 115 28.16 -17.86 -2.01
C ARG A 115 28.42 -18.72 -3.25
N LEU A 116 28.10 -18.20 -4.44
CA LEU A 116 28.34 -18.90 -5.71
C LEU A 116 29.83 -19.22 -5.94
N ASN A 117 30.73 -18.34 -5.47
CA ASN A 117 32.17 -18.56 -5.54
C ASN A 117 32.66 -19.53 -4.46
N ALA A 118 32.07 -19.53 -3.26
CA ALA A 118 32.35 -20.52 -2.23
C ALA A 118 31.98 -21.94 -2.71
N ASP A 119 30.85 -22.09 -3.40
CA ASP A 119 30.41 -23.38 -3.98
C ASP A 119 31.29 -23.85 -5.14
N LYS A 120 31.93 -22.93 -5.87
CA LYS A 120 32.86 -23.24 -6.98
C LYS A 120 34.30 -23.49 -6.51
N THR A 121 34.66 -23.12 -5.29
CA THR A 121 36.05 -23.20 -4.79
C THR A 121 36.34 -24.49 -4.03
N ASN A 122 36.19 -25.63 -4.74
CA ASN A 122 37.16 -26.72 -4.67
C ASN A 122 38.20 -26.65 -5.82
N ALA A 123 38.13 -25.62 -6.68
CA ALA A 123 39.15 -25.35 -7.69
C ALA A 123 39.68 -23.92 -7.55
N ALA A 124 41.01 -23.84 -7.44
CA ALA A 124 41.88 -22.67 -7.29
C ALA A 124 41.34 -21.32 -7.82
N ALA A 125 41.39 -20.27 -6.98
CA ALA A 125 41.43 -18.90 -7.46
C ALA A 125 42.22 -17.96 -6.53
N GLN A 126 43.24 -17.34 -7.12
CA GLN A 126 44.10 -16.29 -6.58
C GLN A 126 43.26 -15.07 -6.19
N LYS A 127 43.31 -14.64 -4.93
CA LYS A 127 42.74 -13.35 -4.51
C LYS A 127 43.74 -12.23 -4.79
N ALA A 128 43.36 -11.27 -5.62
CA ALA A 128 44.06 -9.99 -5.74
C ALA A 128 44.11 -9.27 -4.36
N PRO A 129 45.19 -8.54 -4.04
CA PRO A 129 45.32 -7.88 -2.74
C PRO A 129 44.44 -6.63 -2.71
N VAL A 130 43.17 -6.79 -2.34
CA VAL A 130 42.32 -5.65 -1.98
C VAL A 130 42.83 -5.10 -0.67
N ASN A 131 43.19 -3.82 -0.67
CA ASN A 131 43.68 -3.08 0.50
C ASN A 131 42.52 -2.98 1.51
N LYS A 132 42.43 -3.93 2.44
CA LYS A 132 41.33 -3.99 3.40
C LYS A 132 41.46 -2.83 4.39
N PRO A 133 40.48 -1.91 4.48
CA PRO A 133 40.52 -0.87 5.50
C PRO A 133 40.61 -1.52 6.88
N LYS A 134 41.52 -1.03 7.73
CA LYS A 134 41.61 -1.48 9.13
C LYS A 134 40.29 -1.18 9.81
N ARG A 135 39.68 -2.21 10.41
CA ARG A 135 38.45 -2.07 11.21
C ARG A 135 38.73 -1.10 12.36
N ARG A 136 37.87 -0.09 12.49
CA ARG A 136 37.87 0.76 13.69
C ARG A 136 37.35 -0.07 14.86
N LEU A 137 38.00 0.07 16.01
CA LEU A 137 37.54 -0.52 17.25
C LEU A 137 36.23 0.16 17.68
N LEU A 138 35.40 -0.57 18.42
CA LEU A 138 34.20 0.01 19.01
C LEU A 138 34.59 1.00 20.12
N PRO A 139 33.78 2.05 20.37
CA PRO A 139 34.11 3.04 21.39
C PRO A 139 34.25 2.43 22.81
N ASP A 140 35.29 2.85 23.54
CA ASP A 140 35.62 2.32 24.88
C ASP A 140 34.61 2.70 25.97
N HIS A 141 33.82 3.75 25.75
CA HIS A 141 32.81 4.20 26.71
C HIS A 141 31.57 3.28 26.78
N LEU A 142 31.44 2.32 25.85
CA LEU A 142 30.32 1.39 25.83
C LEU A 142 30.45 0.36 26.95
N HIS A 143 29.33 0.08 27.62
CA HIS A 143 29.24 -1.05 28.53
C HIS A 143 29.68 -2.33 27.80
N THR A 144 30.61 -3.09 28.40
CA THR A 144 31.20 -4.27 27.78
C THR A 144 30.78 -5.53 28.52
N LEU A 145 30.06 -6.41 27.83
CA LEU A 145 29.73 -7.75 28.28
C LEU A 145 30.78 -8.73 27.74
N ARG A 146 31.60 -9.28 28.62
CA ARG A 146 32.61 -10.28 28.24
C ARG A 146 31.97 -11.68 28.21
N ILE A 147 32.08 -12.37 27.09
CA ILE A 147 31.56 -13.72 26.89
C ILE A 147 32.73 -14.64 26.59
N GLU A 148 32.98 -15.60 27.49
CA GLU A 148 34.07 -16.55 27.37
C GLU A 148 33.59 -17.82 26.66
N HIS A 149 34.30 -18.20 25.61
CA HIS A 149 34.06 -19.41 24.83
C HIS A 149 35.19 -20.39 25.12
N GLU A 150 35.02 -21.14 26.20
CA GLU A 150 35.98 -22.14 26.65
C GLU A 150 35.49 -23.56 26.30
N PRO A 151 36.41 -24.52 26.08
CA PRO A 151 36.03 -25.91 25.85
C PRO A 151 35.33 -26.48 27.10
N ALA A 152 34.31 -27.32 26.90
CA ALA A 152 33.55 -27.93 27.99
C ALA A 152 34.40 -28.83 28.91
N SER A 153 35.52 -29.34 28.40
CA SER A 153 36.53 -30.07 29.16
C SER A 153 37.91 -29.59 28.77
N THR A 154 38.79 -29.43 29.76
CA THR A 154 40.21 -29.17 29.57
C THR A 154 41.01 -30.47 29.42
N GLN A 155 40.36 -31.62 29.23
CA GLN A 155 41.02 -32.89 28.93
C GLN A 155 41.00 -33.15 27.43
N CYS A 156 42.17 -33.47 26.88
CA CYS A 156 42.31 -33.90 25.49
C CYS A 156 41.85 -35.36 25.32
N ALA A 157 41.51 -35.75 24.10
CA ALA A 157 41.16 -37.14 23.76
C ALA A 157 42.28 -38.14 24.08
N CYS A 158 43.54 -37.69 24.17
CA CYS A 158 44.69 -38.50 24.60
C CYS A 158 44.86 -38.61 26.12
N GLY A 159 43.95 -38.04 26.92
CA GLY A 159 43.98 -38.08 28.40
C GLY A 159 44.83 -36.99 29.07
N CYS A 160 45.52 -36.15 28.30
CA CYS A 160 46.33 -35.05 28.84
C CYS A 160 45.49 -33.80 29.15
N THR A 161 45.99 -32.97 30.07
CA THR A 161 45.37 -31.65 30.36
C THR A 161 45.80 -30.64 29.30
N LEU A 162 44.84 -29.94 28.71
CA LEU A 162 45.04 -28.89 27.73
C LEU A 162 45.64 -27.64 28.39
N ARG A 163 46.59 -27.00 27.69
CA ARG A 163 47.22 -25.75 28.11
C ARG A 163 46.67 -24.59 27.29
N ARG A 164 46.24 -23.51 27.96
CA ARG A 164 45.83 -22.26 27.30
C ARG A 164 47.07 -21.51 26.83
N ILE A 165 47.16 -21.26 25.52
CA ILE A 165 48.32 -20.59 24.89
C ILE A 165 48.03 -19.15 24.47
N GLY A 166 46.75 -18.76 24.41
CA GLY A 166 46.34 -17.43 24.01
C GLY A 166 44.83 -17.34 23.87
N GLU A 167 44.36 -16.22 23.32
CA GLU A 167 42.95 -15.98 23.07
C GLU A 167 42.75 -15.16 21.80
N ASP A 168 41.62 -15.37 21.13
CA ASP A 168 41.13 -14.46 20.10
C ASP A 168 39.95 -13.68 20.66
N VAL A 169 40.01 -12.36 20.55
CA VAL A 169 38.96 -11.44 20.98
C VAL A 169 38.22 -10.92 19.76
N SER A 170 36.89 -10.95 19.79
CA SER A 170 36.03 -10.35 18.78
C SER A 170 34.96 -9.49 19.44
N GLU A 171 34.77 -8.28 18.93
CA GLU A 171 33.80 -7.33 19.48
C GLU A 171 32.56 -7.27 18.58
N LYS A 172 31.38 -7.29 19.21
CA LYS A 172 30.07 -7.12 18.58
C LYS A 172 29.35 -5.93 19.20
N LEU A 173 28.77 -5.09 18.35
CA LEU A 173 27.96 -3.96 18.73
C LEU A 173 26.51 -4.41 18.85
N ASN A 174 25.94 -4.21 20.04
CA ASN A 174 24.59 -4.63 20.36
C ASN A 174 23.71 -3.44 20.73
N PHE A 175 22.41 -3.67 20.56
CA PHE A 175 21.39 -2.71 20.89
C PHE A 175 20.36 -3.36 21.82
N ARG A 176 20.19 -2.78 23.00
CA ARG A 176 18.96 -2.91 23.80
C ARG A 176 18.23 -1.58 23.67
N PRO A 177 16.88 -1.55 23.75
CA PRO A 177 16.14 -0.30 23.56
C PRO A 177 16.77 0.89 24.27
N ALA A 178 17.14 1.91 23.49
CA ALA A 178 17.83 3.15 23.90
C ALA A 178 19.27 3.02 24.46
N GLN A 179 19.92 1.85 24.37
CA GLN A 179 21.28 1.63 24.87
C GLN A 179 22.14 0.75 23.95
N PHE A 180 23.26 1.31 23.50
CA PHE A 180 24.33 0.55 22.85
C PHE A 180 25.26 -0.06 23.89
N TYR A 181 25.69 -1.29 23.63
CA TYR A 181 26.70 -1.98 24.42
C TYR A 181 27.54 -2.88 23.52
N LYS A 182 28.70 -3.28 24.02
CA LYS A 182 29.67 -4.13 23.34
C LYS A 182 29.63 -5.52 23.94
N GLU A 183 29.51 -6.55 23.11
CA GLU A 183 29.83 -7.92 23.49
C GLU A 183 31.26 -8.25 23.05
N GLN A 184 32.09 -8.68 24.01
CA GLN A 184 33.46 -9.08 23.77
C GLN A 184 33.56 -10.60 23.89
N HIS A 185 33.59 -11.27 22.75
CA HIS A 185 33.74 -12.72 22.67
C HIS A 185 35.21 -13.09 22.77
N VAL A 186 35.57 -13.76 23.85
CA VAL A 186 36.94 -14.24 24.11
C VAL A 186 36.98 -15.74 23.89
N ARG A 187 37.71 -16.18 22.87
CA ARG A 187 37.88 -17.60 22.53
C ARG A 187 39.27 -18.07 22.91
N GLY A 188 39.37 -18.88 23.96
CA GLY A 188 40.63 -19.46 24.39
C GLY A 188 41.22 -20.42 23.35
N LYS A 189 42.52 -20.31 23.07
CA LYS A 189 43.30 -21.26 22.28
C LYS A 189 43.95 -22.26 23.22
N TRP A 190 43.59 -23.53 23.06
CA TRP A 190 44.06 -24.61 23.91
C TRP A 190 44.86 -25.61 23.10
N VAL A 191 46.03 -26.02 23.61
CA VAL A 191 46.91 -26.99 22.94
C VAL A 191 47.16 -28.17 23.87
N CYS A 192 47.21 -29.36 23.27
CA CYS A 192 47.81 -30.53 23.90
C CYS A 192 49.27 -30.66 23.44
N ASP A 193 50.22 -30.57 24.37
CA ASP A 193 51.65 -30.65 24.05
C ASP A 193 52.12 -32.09 23.68
N GLN A 194 51.26 -33.12 23.83
CA GLN A 194 51.59 -34.52 23.53
C GLN A 194 51.11 -34.99 22.14
N CYS A 195 50.02 -34.42 21.63
CA CYS A 195 49.43 -34.82 20.35
C CYS A 195 49.22 -33.64 19.39
N ASP A 196 49.88 -32.51 19.68
CA ASP A 196 49.87 -31.27 18.88
C ASP A 196 48.48 -30.80 18.43
N THR A 197 47.46 -31.10 19.23
CA THR A 197 46.07 -30.80 18.90
C THR A 197 45.69 -29.42 19.44
N LEU A 198 45.30 -28.52 18.54
CA LEU A 198 44.75 -27.20 18.86
C LEU A 198 43.22 -27.28 18.95
N THR A 199 42.67 -26.91 20.10
CA THR A 199 41.22 -26.81 20.34
C THR A 199 40.85 -25.36 20.62
N GLN A 200 39.83 -24.87 19.92
CA GLN A 200 39.25 -23.54 20.12
C GLN A 200 37.75 -23.64 19.86
N GLN A 201 36.93 -23.10 20.76
CA GLN A 201 35.49 -23.00 20.52
C GLN A 201 35.23 -22.15 19.28
N ALA A 202 34.27 -22.59 18.45
CA ALA A 202 33.83 -21.80 17.32
C ALA A 202 33.12 -20.53 17.80
N MET A 203 33.18 -19.45 17.02
CA MET A 203 32.25 -18.34 17.27
C MET A 203 30.83 -18.83 17.01
N PRO A 204 29.84 -18.38 17.80
CA PRO A 204 28.44 -18.52 17.41
C PRO A 204 28.23 -17.97 15.99
N ALA A 205 27.29 -18.56 15.25
CA ALA A 205 26.92 -18.05 13.95
C ALA A 205 26.24 -16.68 14.09
N TYR A 206 26.61 -15.72 13.25
CA TYR A 206 25.96 -14.41 13.15
C TYR A 206 25.47 -14.22 11.71
N VAL A 207 24.41 -13.43 11.55
CA VAL A 207 23.82 -13.11 10.24
C VAL A 207 24.86 -12.57 9.26
N ILE A 208 25.77 -11.71 9.73
CA ILE A 208 26.86 -11.16 8.93
C ILE A 208 28.19 -11.68 9.46
N ASP A 209 28.81 -12.56 8.67
CA ASP A 209 30.09 -13.15 8.99
C ASP A 209 31.19 -12.10 9.17
N LYS A 210 31.90 -12.20 10.29
CA LYS A 210 32.94 -11.24 10.70
C LYS A 210 32.45 -9.78 10.78
N GLY A 211 31.15 -9.52 10.70
CA GLY A 211 30.55 -8.20 10.88
C GLY A 211 30.59 -7.76 12.34
N ILE A 212 30.46 -6.46 12.59
CA ILE A 212 30.39 -5.92 13.96
C ILE A 212 28.97 -5.95 14.53
N ALA A 213 27.92 -6.02 13.71
CA ALA A 213 26.55 -5.99 14.20
C ALA A 213 26.09 -7.34 14.75
N SER A 214 25.33 -7.30 15.83
CA SER A 214 24.56 -8.43 16.35
C SER A 214 23.16 -8.53 15.70
N PRO A 215 22.49 -9.68 15.83
CA PRO A 215 21.11 -9.83 15.34
C PRO A 215 20.14 -8.80 15.92
N GLU A 216 20.32 -8.39 17.19
CA GLU A 216 19.48 -7.39 17.85
C GLU A 216 19.65 -6.01 17.20
N LEU A 217 20.90 -5.60 16.90
CA LEU A 217 21.16 -4.34 16.21
C LEU A 217 20.62 -4.37 14.77
N LEU A 218 20.84 -5.47 14.05
CA LEU A 218 20.32 -5.64 12.69
C LEU A 218 18.79 -5.57 12.67
N SER A 219 18.14 -6.25 13.61
CA SER A 219 16.68 -6.20 13.78
C SER A 219 16.19 -4.78 14.05
N HIS A 220 16.87 -4.03 14.93
CA HIS A 220 16.53 -2.65 15.21
C HIS A 220 16.66 -1.75 13.97
N VAL A 221 17.74 -1.89 13.20
CA VAL A 221 17.98 -1.11 11.98
C VAL A 221 16.88 -1.37 10.94
N LEU A 222 16.53 -2.65 10.72
CA LEU A 222 15.49 -3.07 9.78
C LEU A 222 14.10 -2.55 10.18
N VAL A 223 13.69 -2.77 11.44
CA VAL A 223 12.39 -2.32 11.95
C VAL A 223 12.29 -0.80 11.88
N SER A 224 13.34 -0.09 12.33
CA SER A 224 13.37 1.37 12.28
C SER A 224 13.23 1.88 10.85
N LYS A 225 13.90 1.24 9.87
CA LYS A 225 13.83 1.67 8.48
C LYS A 225 12.45 1.42 7.87
N TYR A 226 11.96 0.19 7.97
CA TYR A 226 10.80 -0.25 7.19
C TYR A 226 9.47 -0.07 7.92
N ALA A 227 9.41 -0.38 9.23
CA ALA A 227 8.18 -0.26 10.02
C ALA A 227 7.98 1.17 10.54
N ASP A 228 9.05 1.82 11.03
CA ASP A 228 8.97 3.15 11.62
C ASP A 228 9.29 4.28 10.61
N HIS A 229 9.55 3.93 9.35
CA HIS A 229 9.88 4.87 8.28
C HIS A 229 11.03 5.82 8.62
N LEU A 230 12.09 5.32 9.28
CA LEU A 230 13.25 6.07 9.71
C LEU A 230 14.44 5.83 8.75
N PRO A 231 14.73 6.74 7.80
CA PRO A 231 15.78 6.53 6.79
C PRO A 231 17.16 6.38 7.43
N LEU A 232 18.09 5.65 6.79
CA LEU A 232 19.38 5.33 7.42
C LEU A 232 20.22 6.57 7.71
N TYR A 233 20.12 7.64 6.91
CA TYR A 233 20.82 8.88 7.24
C TYR A 233 20.40 9.44 8.61
N ARG A 234 19.12 9.27 8.99
CA ARG A 234 18.57 9.76 10.24
C ARG A 234 18.92 8.81 11.38
N GLN A 235 18.85 7.49 11.15
CA GLN A 235 19.35 6.49 12.08
C GLN A 235 20.82 6.75 12.43
N ARG A 236 21.66 6.98 11.41
CA ARG A 236 23.07 7.33 11.58
C ARG A 236 23.27 8.53 12.51
N LEU A 237 22.50 9.60 12.33
CA LEU A 237 22.58 10.79 13.20
C LEU A 237 22.13 10.49 14.63
N ILE A 238 21.14 9.61 14.82
CA ILE A 238 20.70 9.16 16.15
C ILE A 238 21.82 8.35 16.82
N TYR A 239 22.44 7.42 16.10
CA TYR A 239 23.55 6.60 16.60
C TYR A 239 24.77 7.47 16.95
N GLN A 240 25.06 8.49 16.12
CA GLN A 240 26.13 9.44 16.38
C GLN A 240 25.93 10.20 17.70
N ARG A 241 24.69 10.58 18.05
CA ARG A 241 24.39 11.22 19.35
C ARG A 241 24.60 10.29 20.53
N ALA A 242 24.50 8.98 20.30
CA ALA A 242 24.84 7.94 21.28
C ALA A 242 26.34 7.57 21.28
N GLY A 243 27.19 8.33 20.58
CA GLY A 243 28.64 8.08 20.51
C GLY A 243 29.04 6.97 19.52
N ILE A 244 28.10 6.49 18.70
CA ILE A 244 28.32 5.42 17.72
C ILE A 244 28.47 6.00 16.31
N GLU A 245 29.68 5.91 15.75
CA GLU A 245 29.95 6.33 14.37
C GLU A 245 29.79 5.16 13.40
N LEU A 246 28.68 5.13 12.67
CA LEU A 246 28.46 4.22 11.54
C LEU A 246 28.34 5.02 10.24
N SER A 247 28.87 4.50 9.12
CA SER A 247 28.61 5.11 7.82
C SER A 247 27.23 4.69 7.30
N ARG A 248 26.66 5.48 6.39
CA ARG A 248 25.44 5.07 5.68
C ARG A 248 25.66 3.77 4.92
N SER A 249 26.79 3.64 4.22
CA SER A 249 27.17 2.44 3.49
C SER A 249 27.27 1.18 4.34
N THR A 250 27.69 1.28 5.61
CA THR A 250 27.68 0.14 6.53
C THR A 250 26.26 -0.29 6.87
N LEU A 251 25.35 0.67 7.10
CA LEU A 251 23.95 0.36 7.37
C LEU A 251 23.25 -0.22 6.12
N SER A 252 23.54 0.34 4.94
CA SER A 252 23.05 -0.18 3.66
C SER A 252 23.54 -1.61 3.40
N ASP A 253 24.84 -1.88 3.62
CA ASP A 253 25.42 -3.22 3.50
C ASP A 253 24.74 -4.23 4.44
N TRP A 254 24.46 -3.83 5.68
CA TRP A 254 23.75 -4.68 6.63
C TRP A 254 22.34 -5.03 6.17
N ILE A 255 21.59 -4.07 5.63
CA ILE A 255 20.25 -4.30 5.12
C ILE A 255 20.26 -5.23 3.92
N GLY A 256 21.15 -4.99 2.95
CA GLY A 256 21.29 -5.84 1.77
C GLY A 256 21.57 -7.30 2.13
N ARG A 257 22.54 -7.54 3.02
CA ARG A 257 22.84 -8.89 3.52
C ARG A 257 21.67 -9.51 4.27
N CYS A 258 21.00 -8.76 5.15
CA CYS A 258 19.82 -9.26 5.84
C CYS A 258 18.69 -9.62 4.87
N GLY A 259 18.54 -8.88 3.77
CA GLY A 259 17.58 -9.20 2.71
C GLY A 259 17.81 -10.59 2.13
N VAL A 260 19.05 -10.90 1.75
CA VAL A 260 19.44 -12.23 1.24
C VAL A 260 19.24 -13.33 2.28
N GLU A 261 19.58 -13.08 3.55
CA GLU A 261 19.41 -14.06 4.62
C GLU A 261 17.94 -14.31 4.99
N LEU A 262 17.06 -13.33 4.77
CA LEU A 262 15.62 -13.45 5.01
C LEU A 262 14.85 -14.03 3.80
N GLU A 263 15.47 -14.10 2.62
CA GLU A 263 14.83 -14.62 1.41
C GLU A 263 14.26 -16.03 1.57
N PRO A 264 14.94 -17.01 2.21
CA PRO A 264 14.37 -18.34 2.42
C PRO A 264 13.07 -18.31 3.24
N LEU A 265 12.97 -17.39 4.20
CA LEU A 265 11.75 -17.21 5.00
C LEU A 265 10.63 -16.58 4.16
N ALA A 266 10.95 -15.59 3.32
CA ALA A 266 9.99 -15.00 2.40
C ALA A 266 9.47 -16.02 1.38
N ASN A 267 10.35 -16.88 0.86
CA ASN A 267 9.99 -17.97 -0.05
C ASN A 267 9.10 -19.01 0.62
N ALA A 268 9.43 -19.43 1.85
CA ALA A 268 8.57 -20.34 2.62
C ALA A 268 7.19 -19.73 2.91
N LEU A 269 7.12 -18.43 3.24
CA LEU A 269 5.87 -17.72 3.44
C LEU A 269 5.05 -17.65 2.14
N LYS A 270 5.71 -17.44 1.00
CA LYS A 270 5.06 -17.48 -0.32
C LYS A 270 4.43 -18.84 -0.60
N GLU A 271 5.12 -19.94 -0.31
CA GLU A 271 4.54 -21.28 -0.44
C GLU A 271 3.29 -21.45 0.44
N VAL A 272 3.32 -20.99 1.70
CA VAL A 272 2.18 -21.05 2.62
C VAL A 272 1.00 -20.21 2.09
N VAL A 273 1.26 -19.01 1.56
CA VAL A 273 0.24 -18.15 0.94
C VAL A 273 -0.39 -18.84 -0.27
N LEU A 274 0.43 -19.46 -1.14
CA LEU A 274 -0.05 -20.21 -2.30
C LEU A 274 -0.77 -21.52 -1.95
N GLN A 275 -0.79 -21.96 -0.70
CA GLN A 275 -1.65 -23.07 -0.27
C GLN A 275 -3.07 -22.63 0.09
N GLN A 276 -3.32 -21.31 0.20
CA GLN A 276 -4.62 -20.79 0.61
C GLN A 276 -5.63 -20.78 -0.55
N ARG A 277 -6.90 -21.05 -0.23
CA ARG A 277 -8.00 -21.12 -1.21
C ARG A 277 -8.50 -19.76 -1.71
N VAL A 278 -8.25 -18.71 -0.95
CA VAL A 278 -8.69 -17.34 -1.25
C VAL A 278 -7.53 -16.40 -1.01
N LEU A 279 -7.17 -15.62 -2.03
CA LEU A 279 -6.12 -14.62 -1.97
C LEU A 279 -6.65 -13.28 -2.46
N HIS A 280 -6.14 -12.20 -1.86
CA HIS A 280 -6.29 -10.86 -2.36
C HIS A 280 -5.05 -10.48 -3.16
N ALA A 281 -5.25 -9.83 -4.30
CA ALA A 281 -4.17 -9.25 -5.10
C ALA A 281 -4.44 -7.77 -5.36
N ASP A 282 -3.41 -6.95 -5.23
CA ASP A 282 -3.42 -5.54 -5.56
C ASP A 282 -2.02 -5.11 -6.00
N GLU A 283 -1.91 -4.10 -6.85
CA GLU A 283 -0.62 -3.61 -7.33
C GLU A 283 -0.48 -2.11 -7.14
N THR A 284 0.57 -1.73 -6.41
CA THR A 284 0.85 -0.33 -6.10
C THR A 284 2.04 0.17 -6.92
N PRO A 285 1.89 1.26 -7.70
CA PRO A 285 3.01 1.82 -8.44
C PRO A 285 4.03 2.45 -7.49
N VAL A 286 5.31 2.18 -7.75
CA VAL A 286 6.45 2.80 -7.07
C VAL A 286 7.37 3.45 -8.09
N THR A 287 7.98 4.57 -7.73
CA THR A 287 8.99 5.22 -8.59
C THR A 287 10.34 4.61 -8.31
N ILE A 288 10.97 4.03 -9.33
CA ILE A 288 12.30 3.44 -9.27
C ILE A 288 13.26 4.21 -10.17
N MET A 289 14.54 4.21 -9.84
CA MET A 289 15.58 4.72 -10.74
C MET A 289 16.13 3.58 -11.57
N ARG A 290 16.10 3.72 -12.91
CA ARG A 290 16.84 2.81 -13.77
C ARG A 290 18.31 3.22 -13.75
N MET A 291 19.19 2.33 -13.31
CA MET A 291 20.64 2.50 -13.40
C MET A 291 21.15 1.82 -14.68
N GLY A 292 20.93 2.46 -15.82
CA GLY A 292 21.56 2.06 -17.09
C GLY A 292 22.85 2.85 -17.34
N GLU A 293 23.74 2.32 -18.20
CA GLU A 293 25.09 2.89 -18.46
C GLU A 293 25.08 4.40 -18.77
N ASN A 294 24.03 4.95 -19.38
CA ASN A 294 24.00 6.35 -19.82
C ASN A 294 22.77 7.18 -19.42
N GLU A 295 21.78 6.63 -18.69
CA GLU A 295 20.59 7.41 -18.29
C GLU A 295 20.03 7.00 -16.93
N LYS A 296 20.11 7.91 -15.94
CA LYS A 296 19.38 7.84 -14.68
C LYS A 296 17.99 8.45 -14.87
N LYS A 297 17.07 7.68 -15.45
CA LYS A 297 15.67 8.11 -15.62
C LYS A 297 14.76 7.41 -14.61
N PRO A 298 13.85 8.16 -13.95
CA PRO A 298 12.82 7.54 -13.14
C PRO A 298 11.88 6.70 -14.03
N LYS A 299 11.61 5.47 -13.61
CA LYS A 299 10.65 4.54 -14.23
C LYS A 299 9.62 4.16 -13.17
N LYS A 300 8.42 3.77 -13.59
CA LYS A 300 7.43 3.14 -12.71
C LYS A 300 7.75 1.64 -12.57
N GLY A 301 8.05 1.21 -11.35
CA GLY A 301 7.93 -0.19 -10.93
C GLY A 301 6.59 -0.40 -10.23
N TYR A 302 6.30 -1.64 -9.86
CA TYR A 302 5.07 -2.04 -9.20
C TYR A 302 5.38 -3.03 -8.10
N VAL A 303 4.81 -2.80 -6.93
CA VAL A 303 4.82 -3.78 -5.84
C VAL A 303 3.47 -4.50 -5.88
N TRP A 304 3.50 -5.77 -6.24
CA TRP A 304 2.34 -6.64 -6.25
C TRP A 304 2.18 -7.24 -4.86
N ALA A 305 1.06 -6.97 -4.19
CA ALA A 305 0.75 -7.49 -2.89
C ALA A 305 -0.21 -8.67 -3.03
N TYR A 306 0.18 -9.82 -2.48
CA TYR A 306 -0.66 -11.01 -2.36
C TYR A 306 -0.92 -11.29 -0.88
N ALA A 307 -2.17 -11.18 -0.46
CA ALA A 307 -2.56 -11.28 0.93
C ALA A 307 -3.57 -12.41 1.17
N THR A 308 -3.47 -13.05 2.33
CA THR A 308 -4.53 -13.92 2.83
C THR A 308 -5.74 -13.09 3.29
N THR A 309 -6.89 -13.74 3.46
CA THR A 309 -8.09 -13.06 3.98
C THR A 309 -7.99 -12.86 5.48
N GLN A 310 -8.68 -11.84 6.02
CA GLN A 310 -8.79 -11.62 7.47
C GLN A 310 -9.41 -12.80 8.25
N TYR A 311 -10.10 -13.71 7.54
CA TYR A 311 -10.71 -14.90 8.12
C TYR A 311 -9.79 -16.14 8.07
N ASN A 312 -8.61 -16.00 7.45
CA ASN A 312 -7.63 -17.07 7.38
C ASN A 312 -6.86 -17.14 8.70
N PRO A 313 -6.60 -18.33 9.28
CA PRO A 313 -5.73 -18.43 10.46
C PRO A 313 -4.30 -17.90 10.19
N VAL A 314 -3.82 -18.01 8.95
CA VAL A 314 -2.55 -17.43 8.52
C VAL A 314 -2.81 -16.00 8.05
N GLN A 315 -2.31 -15.02 8.81
CA GLN A 315 -2.31 -13.61 8.41
C GLN A 315 -0.98 -13.27 7.76
N ALA A 316 -0.95 -13.20 6.43
CA ALA A 316 0.29 -13.03 5.67
C ALA A 316 0.08 -12.17 4.43
N VAL A 317 1.13 -11.40 4.09
CA VAL A 317 1.22 -10.62 2.85
C VAL A 317 2.59 -10.88 2.24
N ILE A 318 2.62 -11.18 0.95
CA ILE A 318 3.84 -11.23 0.14
C ILE A 318 3.85 -10.05 -0.80
N TYR A 319 4.97 -9.34 -0.82
CA TYR A 319 5.24 -8.26 -1.75
C TYR A 319 6.19 -8.76 -2.84
N ASP A 320 5.72 -8.78 -4.07
CA ASP A 320 6.48 -9.16 -5.26
C ASP A 320 6.77 -7.91 -6.09
N PHE A 321 8.02 -7.45 -6.07
CA PHE A 321 8.42 -6.27 -6.82
C PHE A 321 8.66 -6.62 -8.28
N GLN A 322 8.08 -5.83 -9.18
CA GLN A 322 8.16 -6.03 -10.62
C GLN A 322 8.42 -4.71 -11.35
N ASP A 323 9.15 -4.78 -12.45
CA ASP A 323 9.60 -3.61 -13.19
C ASP A 323 8.51 -2.96 -14.07
N SER A 324 7.32 -3.56 -14.09
CA SER A 324 6.18 -3.19 -14.95
C SER A 324 4.87 -3.73 -14.38
N ARG A 325 3.73 -3.20 -14.86
CA ARG A 325 2.38 -3.64 -14.47
C ARG A 325 1.87 -4.82 -15.32
N SER A 326 2.75 -5.56 -15.98
CA SER A 326 2.32 -6.64 -16.88
C SER A 326 1.59 -7.73 -16.10
N GLY A 327 0.45 -8.18 -16.62
CA GLY A 327 -0.28 -9.34 -16.07
C GLY A 327 0.51 -10.64 -16.12
N GLN A 328 1.61 -10.68 -16.89
CA GLN A 328 2.55 -11.80 -16.90
C GLN A 328 3.12 -12.06 -15.51
N HIS A 329 3.43 -11.01 -14.74
CA HIS A 329 4.00 -11.15 -13.39
C HIS A 329 3.05 -11.86 -12.44
N ALA A 330 1.79 -11.45 -12.43
CA ALA A 330 0.75 -12.14 -11.67
C ALA A 330 0.55 -13.59 -12.14
N ALA A 331 0.75 -13.87 -13.44
CA ALA A 331 0.68 -15.22 -13.97
C ALA A 331 1.84 -16.12 -13.58
N GLU A 332 3.04 -15.56 -13.46
CA GLU A 332 4.23 -16.26 -12.97
C GLU A 332 4.14 -16.50 -11.47
N PHE A 333 3.73 -15.50 -10.69
CA PHE A 333 3.56 -15.62 -9.24
C PHE A 333 2.51 -16.68 -8.87
N LEU A 334 1.35 -16.66 -9.54
CA LEU A 334 0.22 -17.57 -9.29
C LEU A 334 0.31 -18.86 -10.14
N LYS A 335 1.49 -19.20 -10.68
CA LYS A 335 1.66 -20.38 -11.52
C LYS A 335 1.35 -21.65 -10.73
N GLY A 336 0.43 -22.47 -11.24
CA GLY A 336 -0.01 -23.70 -10.59
C GLY A 336 -1.01 -23.51 -9.44
N TRP A 337 -1.28 -22.28 -9.01
CA TRP A 337 -2.26 -21.98 -7.97
C TRP A 337 -3.70 -22.08 -8.49
N GLN A 338 -4.62 -22.55 -7.63
CA GLN A 338 -6.05 -22.68 -7.91
C GLN A 338 -6.85 -22.19 -6.71
N GLY A 339 -7.90 -21.41 -6.97
CA GLY A 339 -8.68 -20.79 -5.89
C GLY A 339 -9.43 -19.55 -6.33
N ASN A 340 -9.88 -18.76 -5.36
CA ASN A 340 -10.63 -17.53 -5.56
C ASN A 340 -9.71 -16.32 -5.41
N LEU A 341 -9.52 -15.55 -6.47
CA LEU A 341 -8.67 -14.36 -6.46
C LEU A 341 -9.54 -13.11 -6.32
N VAL A 342 -9.36 -12.37 -5.22
CA VAL A 342 -10.02 -11.10 -4.97
C VAL A 342 -9.16 -9.97 -5.54
N CYS A 343 -9.64 -9.29 -6.58
CA CYS A 343 -8.91 -8.19 -7.24
C CYS A 343 -9.85 -7.06 -7.71
N ASP A 344 -9.28 -5.95 -8.19
CA ASP A 344 -9.96 -4.72 -8.61
C ASP A 344 -10.50 -4.73 -10.05
N ASP A 345 -10.64 -5.91 -10.67
CA ASP A 345 -11.00 -6.12 -12.08
C ASP A 345 -9.93 -5.66 -13.10
N TYR A 346 -8.69 -5.40 -12.67
CA TYR A 346 -7.62 -5.02 -13.58
C TYR A 346 -7.38 -6.09 -14.68
N SER A 347 -7.27 -5.61 -15.93
CA SER A 347 -7.13 -6.45 -17.12
C SER A 347 -5.91 -7.40 -17.08
N GLY A 348 -4.87 -7.06 -16.29
CA GLY A 348 -3.70 -7.91 -16.07
C GLY A 348 -4.03 -9.27 -15.46
N TYR A 349 -5.09 -9.39 -14.66
CA TYR A 349 -5.49 -10.66 -14.05
C TYR A 349 -6.31 -11.55 -14.98
N LYS A 350 -6.94 -10.99 -16.03
CA LYS A 350 -7.92 -11.70 -16.87
C LYS A 350 -7.40 -12.96 -17.54
N ALA A 351 -6.11 -13.01 -17.86
CA ALA A 351 -5.49 -14.20 -18.43
C ALA A 351 -5.55 -15.41 -17.49
N ARG A 352 -5.58 -15.18 -16.16
CA ARG A 352 -5.63 -16.24 -15.13
C ARG A 352 -6.98 -16.92 -15.03
N PHE A 353 -8.05 -16.21 -15.36
CA PHE A 353 -9.42 -16.72 -15.21
C PHE A 353 -9.84 -17.60 -16.39
N LYS A 354 -9.15 -17.51 -17.54
CA LYS A 354 -9.50 -18.25 -18.77
C LYS A 354 -9.52 -19.77 -18.60
N SER A 355 -8.66 -20.33 -17.77
CA SER A 355 -8.59 -21.78 -17.54
C SER A 355 -9.66 -22.30 -16.59
N GLY A 356 -10.37 -21.42 -15.87
CA GLY A 356 -11.31 -21.79 -14.80
C GLY A 356 -10.65 -22.30 -13.51
N GLN A 357 -9.32 -22.45 -13.48
CA GLN A 357 -8.58 -22.86 -12.29
C GLN A 357 -8.52 -21.76 -11.22
N VAL A 358 -8.52 -20.50 -11.67
CA VAL A 358 -8.64 -19.33 -10.81
C VAL A 358 -10.00 -18.70 -11.06
N ILE A 359 -10.78 -18.54 -10.00
CA ILE A 359 -12.09 -17.92 -10.01
C ILE A 359 -11.92 -16.44 -9.63
N GLU A 360 -12.43 -15.57 -10.48
CA GLU A 360 -12.43 -14.12 -10.24
C GLU A 360 -13.46 -13.74 -9.17
N VAL A 361 -13.04 -12.96 -8.19
CA VAL A 361 -13.90 -12.36 -7.17
C VAL A 361 -13.65 -10.85 -7.13
N GLY A 362 -14.71 -10.06 -7.31
CA GLY A 362 -14.60 -8.61 -7.29
C GLY A 362 -14.29 -8.06 -5.90
N CYS A 363 -13.30 -7.16 -5.80
CA CYS A 363 -12.94 -6.50 -4.55
C CYS A 363 -13.95 -5.41 -4.17
N MET A 364 -14.72 -5.62 -3.10
CA MET A 364 -15.70 -4.63 -2.62
C MET A 364 -15.10 -3.34 -2.10
N ALA A 365 -13.85 -3.35 -1.60
CA ALA A 365 -13.17 -2.13 -1.20
C ALA A 365 -12.94 -1.20 -2.41
N HIS A 366 -12.53 -1.76 -3.55
CA HIS A 366 -12.34 -1.03 -4.80
C HIS A 366 -13.66 -0.54 -5.38
N ALA A 367 -14.70 -1.38 -5.39
CA ALA A 367 -16.03 -0.97 -5.83
C ALA A 367 -16.59 0.19 -4.97
N ARG A 368 -16.50 0.08 -3.64
CA ARG A 368 -16.98 1.10 -2.69
C ARG A 368 -16.22 2.43 -2.83
N ARG A 369 -14.92 2.41 -3.11
CA ARG A 369 -14.08 3.61 -3.21
C ARG A 369 -14.68 4.65 -4.16
N LYS A 370 -15.20 4.21 -5.32
CA LYS A 370 -15.81 5.11 -6.31
C LYS A 370 -17.10 5.75 -5.83
N PHE A 371 -17.95 5.01 -5.12
CA PHE A 371 -19.16 5.58 -4.51
C PHE A 371 -18.83 6.57 -3.40
N HIS A 372 -17.78 6.30 -2.61
CA HIS A 372 -17.33 7.21 -1.56
C HIS A 372 -16.71 8.50 -2.12
N GLU A 373 -15.88 8.40 -3.17
CA GLU A 373 -15.32 9.55 -3.89
C GLU A 373 -16.43 10.50 -4.39
N LEU A 374 -17.58 9.96 -4.81
CA LEU A 374 -18.74 10.75 -5.24
C LEU A 374 -19.57 11.35 -4.08
N HIS A 375 -19.59 10.71 -2.90
CA HIS A 375 -20.40 11.17 -1.76
C HIS A 375 -19.71 12.21 -0.89
N VAL A 376 -18.37 12.21 -0.85
CA VAL A 376 -17.58 13.12 0.00
C VAL A 376 -17.22 14.43 -0.72
N THR A 377 -17.35 14.50 -2.05
CA THR A 377 -17.49 15.76 -2.80
C THR A 377 -18.88 16.32 -2.67
#